data_AF-F1DE91-F1
#
_entry.id   AF-F1DE91-F1
#
_cell.length_a   1.000
_cell.length_b   1.000
_cell.length_c   1.000
_cell.angle_alpha   90.00
_cell.angle_beta   90.00
_cell.angle_gamma   90.00
#
_symmetry.space_group_name_H-M   'P 1'
#
loop_
_entity.id
_entity.type
_entity.pdbx_description
1 polymer ?
#
loop_
_entity_poly.entity_id
_entity_poly.type
_entity_poly.pdbx_seq_one_letter_code
_entity_poly.pdbx_strand_id
1 'polypeptide(L)'
;LHLCHHNLESIETTSTAKHDLLAEVCMAAKYEGASLQGYHDKHKGTNPDSQLCTVLARSFADIGDIIRGKDLFYGNTHEKTKRKQLEDNLRKIFENIYKELKNEKKGELQTRYQKDGPDYYQLREDWWELNREKVWYAITCGAGTSDKYFRQTCSKGTTNTSQKCRCVIGDVPTYFDYVPQYLR
;
A
#
# COMPACT_ATOMS: atom_id res chain seq x y z
N LEU A 1 -6.95 2.42 -14.52
CA LEU A 1 -6.37 1.57 -13.46
C LEU A 1 -7.47 1.37 -12.43
N HIS A 2 -7.99 0.15 -12.27
CA HIS A 2 -9.07 -0.14 -11.32
C HIS A 2 -8.50 -0.93 -10.15
N LEU A 3 -7.85 -0.21 -9.23
CA LEU A 3 -7.28 -0.81 -8.03
C LEU A 3 -8.43 -1.19 -7.07
N CYS A 4 -8.35 -2.36 -6.45
CA CYS A 4 -9.38 -2.92 -5.57
C CYS A 4 -9.41 -2.21 -4.19
N HIS A 5 -9.88 -0.96 -4.16
CA HIS A 5 -9.91 -0.09 -2.97
C HIS A 5 -11.32 0.28 -2.49
N HIS A 6 -12.38 -0.38 -2.98
CA HIS A 6 -13.76 0.01 -2.66
C HIS A 6 -14.08 -0.08 -1.17
N ASN A 7 -13.47 -1.01 -0.45
CA ASN A 7 -13.62 -1.11 1.00
C ASN A 7 -13.07 0.13 1.72
N LEU A 8 -12.02 0.77 1.18
CA LEU A 8 -11.47 2.02 1.71
C LEU A 8 -12.38 3.22 1.44
N GLU A 9 -13.26 3.16 0.44
CA GLU A 9 -14.25 4.23 0.18
C GLU A 9 -15.34 4.27 1.27
N SER A 10 -15.62 3.14 1.93
CA SER A 10 -16.68 2.99 2.95
C SER A 10 -16.15 2.74 4.37
N ILE A 11 -14.85 2.95 4.61
CA ILE A 11 -14.24 2.72 5.92
C ILE A 11 -14.85 3.62 7.01
N GLU A 12 -15.09 3.05 8.19
CA GLU A 12 -15.52 3.84 9.34
C GLU A 12 -14.40 4.77 9.81
N THR A 13 -14.72 6.05 9.97
CA THR A 13 -13.73 7.09 10.34
C THR A 13 -13.80 7.43 11.84
N THR A 14 -14.10 6.47 12.72
CA THR A 14 -14.22 6.68 14.19
C THR A 14 -12.87 6.45 14.90
N SER A 15 -12.80 6.55 16.23
CA SER A 15 -11.51 6.60 16.95
C SER A 15 -10.71 5.29 16.92
N THR A 16 -11.34 4.12 16.76
CA THR A 16 -10.63 2.82 16.63
C THR A 16 -9.81 2.67 15.34
N ALA A 17 -9.81 3.69 14.48
CA ALA A 17 -9.31 3.68 13.12
C ALA A 17 -7.85 3.24 12.92
N LYS A 18 -6.96 3.25 13.94
CA LYS A 18 -5.58 2.80 13.73
C LYS A 18 -5.49 1.31 13.38
N HIS A 19 -6.18 0.46 14.14
CA HIS A 19 -6.20 -0.99 13.88
C HIS A 19 -7.09 -1.32 12.69
N ASP A 20 -8.19 -0.57 12.52
CA ASP A 20 -9.14 -0.76 11.44
C ASP A 20 -8.51 -0.37 10.08
N LEU A 21 -7.74 0.73 10.01
CA LEU A 21 -7.09 1.15 8.77
C LEU A 21 -6.11 0.08 8.25
N LEU A 22 -5.27 -0.49 9.11
CA LEU A 22 -4.33 -1.52 8.68
C LEU A 22 -5.06 -2.75 8.13
N ALA A 23 -6.13 -3.18 8.81
CA ALA A 23 -6.92 -4.32 8.39
C ALA A 23 -7.56 -4.08 7.03
N GLU A 24 -8.17 -2.90 6.83
CA GLU A 24 -8.80 -2.51 5.56
C GLU A 24 -7.80 -2.38 4.42
N VAL A 25 -6.62 -1.80 4.67
CA VAL A 25 -5.54 -1.72 3.67
C VAL A 25 -5.00 -3.11 3.31
N CYS A 26 -4.82 -3.99 4.31
CA CYS A 26 -4.43 -5.38 4.05
C CYS A 26 -5.51 -6.14 3.27
N MET A 27 -6.80 -5.88 3.55
CA MET A 27 -7.90 -6.51 2.82
C MET A 27 -7.93 -6.06 1.36
N ALA A 28 -7.82 -4.75 1.11
CA ALA A 28 -7.70 -4.19 -0.24
C ALA A 28 -6.50 -4.80 -0.99
N ALA A 29 -5.34 -4.84 -0.34
CA ALA A 29 -4.12 -5.43 -0.89
C ALA A 29 -4.30 -6.91 -1.24
N LYS A 30 -4.93 -7.71 -0.36
CA LYS A 30 -5.21 -9.13 -0.61
C LYS A 30 -6.10 -9.33 -1.84
N TYR A 31 -7.19 -8.56 -1.97
CA TYR A 31 -8.10 -8.66 -3.11
C TYR A 31 -7.44 -8.20 -4.41
N GLU A 32 -6.69 -7.11 -4.37
CA GLU A 32 -5.87 -6.63 -5.49
C GLU A 32 -4.91 -7.72 -5.97
N GLY A 33 -4.15 -8.33 -5.05
CA GLY A 33 -3.22 -9.41 -5.36
C GLY A 33 -3.87 -10.62 -6.01
N ALA A 34 -5.02 -11.06 -5.48
CA ALA A 34 -5.78 -12.17 -6.04
C ALA A 34 -6.33 -11.86 -7.45
N SER A 35 -6.82 -10.64 -7.65
CA SER A 35 -7.29 -10.15 -8.96
C SER A 35 -6.15 -10.18 -9.99
N LEU A 36 -5.01 -9.59 -9.66
CA LEU A 36 -3.83 -9.52 -10.53
C LEU A 36 -3.29 -10.89 -10.89
N GLN A 37 -3.27 -11.82 -9.93
CA GLN A 37 -2.89 -13.21 -10.21
C GLN A 37 -3.84 -13.84 -11.23
N GLY A 38 -5.16 -13.70 -11.05
CA GLY A 38 -6.13 -14.24 -12.00
C GLY A 38 -6.00 -13.65 -13.40
N TYR A 39 -5.65 -12.37 -13.53
CA TYR A 39 -5.35 -11.75 -14.83
C TYR A 39 -4.02 -12.23 -15.40
N HIS A 40 -2.97 -12.31 -14.58
CA HIS A 40 -1.65 -12.77 -14.98
C HIS A 40 -1.71 -14.20 -15.54
N ASP A 41 -2.41 -15.10 -14.86
CA ASP A 41 -2.57 -16.50 -15.27
C ASP A 41 -3.26 -16.63 -16.63
N LYS A 42 -4.29 -15.79 -16.90
CA LYS A 42 -4.97 -15.75 -18.21
C LYS A 42 -4.05 -15.31 -19.35
N HIS A 43 -3.12 -14.40 -19.08
CA HIS A 43 -2.25 -13.79 -20.09
C HIS A 43 -0.86 -14.40 -20.19
N LYS A 44 -0.52 -15.37 -19.34
CA LYS A 44 0.80 -16.03 -19.29
C LYS A 44 1.19 -16.69 -20.62
N GLY A 45 0.22 -17.23 -21.36
CA GLY A 45 0.46 -17.82 -22.69
C GLY A 45 0.74 -16.81 -23.80
N THR A 46 0.32 -15.55 -23.62
CA THR A 46 0.49 -14.46 -24.61
C THR A 46 1.60 -13.48 -24.23
N ASN A 47 1.98 -13.41 -22.96
CA ASN A 47 3.03 -12.52 -22.47
C ASN A 47 3.97 -13.30 -21.52
N PRO A 48 4.88 -14.11 -22.08
CA PRO A 48 5.75 -14.98 -21.31
C PRO A 48 6.76 -14.23 -20.42
N ASP A 49 7.06 -12.97 -20.76
CA ASP A 49 7.97 -12.11 -19.98
C ASP A 49 7.29 -11.43 -18.78
N SER A 50 5.95 -11.52 -18.70
CA SER A 50 5.20 -10.94 -17.59
C SER A 50 5.51 -11.67 -16.28
N GLN A 51 6.05 -10.92 -15.31
CA GLN A 51 6.41 -11.46 -13.99
C GLN A 51 5.39 -11.00 -12.95
N LEU A 52 4.64 -11.94 -12.38
CA LEU A 52 3.59 -11.66 -11.39
C LEU A 52 4.10 -10.77 -10.25
N CYS A 53 5.27 -11.08 -9.69
CA CYS A 53 5.84 -10.30 -8.59
C CYS A 53 6.12 -8.84 -8.94
N THR A 54 6.44 -8.53 -10.21
CA THR A 54 6.66 -7.16 -10.69
C THR A 54 5.33 -6.41 -10.82
N VAL A 55 4.27 -7.09 -11.26
CA VAL A 55 2.91 -6.52 -11.30
C VAL A 55 2.41 -6.24 -9.89
N LEU A 56 2.58 -7.18 -8.96
CA LEU A 56 2.24 -6.99 -7.54
C LEU A 56 3.03 -5.82 -6.91
N ALA A 57 4.32 -5.67 -7.26
CA ALA A 57 5.15 -4.55 -6.80
C ALA A 57 4.65 -3.18 -7.27
N ARG A 58 4.11 -3.08 -8.48
CA ARG A 58 3.51 -1.84 -8.99
C ARG A 58 2.22 -1.49 -8.25
N SER A 59 1.29 -2.44 -8.12
CA SER A 59 0.05 -2.20 -7.37
C SER A 59 0.31 -1.92 -5.89
N PHE A 60 1.32 -2.55 -5.28
CA PHE A 60 1.76 -2.21 -3.92
C PHE A 60 2.22 -0.75 -3.79
N ALA A 61 2.98 -0.24 -4.77
CA ALA A 61 3.41 1.15 -4.79
C ALA A 61 2.23 2.11 -4.98
N ASP A 62 1.25 1.75 -5.82
CA ASP A 62 0.03 2.55 -6.01
C ASP A 62 -0.85 2.58 -4.74
N ILE A 63 -0.99 1.46 -4.02
CA ILE A 63 -1.63 1.44 -2.69
C ILE A 63 -0.88 2.38 -1.74
N GLY A 64 0.46 2.33 -1.73
CA GLY A 64 1.28 3.21 -0.92
C GLY A 64 1.05 4.68 -1.23
N ASP A 65 0.97 5.05 -2.50
CA ASP A 65 0.70 6.44 -2.91
C ASP A 65 -0.70 6.92 -2.53
N ILE A 66 -1.70 6.05 -2.57
CA ILE A 66 -3.05 6.37 -2.07
C ILE A 66 -3.00 6.70 -0.58
N ILE A 67 -2.42 5.83 0.23
CA ILE A 67 -2.36 6.01 1.69
C ILE A 67 -1.57 7.28 2.05
N ARG A 68 -0.51 7.57 1.29
CA ARG A 68 0.36 8.73 1.51
C ARG A 68 -0.16 10.03 0.88
N GLY A 69 -1.29 9.99 0.17
CA GLY A 69 -1.85 11.17 -0.51
C GLY A 69 -0.98 11.69 -1.66
N LYS A 70 -0.19 10.80 -2.28
CA LYS A 70 0.72 11.09 -3.42
C LYS A 70 0.18 10.60 -4.76
N ASP A 71 -0.94 9.91 -4.76
CA ASP A 71 -1.53 9.36 -5.96
C ASP A 71 -2.04 10.45 -6.91
N LEU A 72 -1.60 10.37 -8.18
CA LEU A 72 -1.89 11.31 -9.26
C LEU A 72 -3.07 10.84 -10.13
N PHE A 73 -3.94 9.95 -9.64
CA PHE A 73 -5.01 9.40 -10.47
C PHE A 73 -6.13 10.43 -10.74
N TYR A 74 -6.21 10.90 -11.99
CA TYR A 74 -7.20 11.90 -12.41
C TYR A 74 -8.51 11.33 -12.95
N GLY A 75 -8.53 10.05 -13.37
CA GLY A 75 -9.71 9.25 -13.72
C GLY A 75 -10.76 9.88 -14.64
N ASN A 76 -11.89 9.19 -14.80
CA ASN A 76 -13.12 9.83 -15.29
C ASN A 76 -13.85 10.55 -14.14
N THR A 77 -14.91 11.33 -14.44
CA THR A 77 -15.63 12.13 -13.43
C THR A 77 -16.15 11.30 -12.24
N HIS A 78 -16.61 10.07 -12.48
CA HIS A 78 -17.12 9.18 -11.44
C HIS A 78 -16.00 8.68 -10.53
N GLU A 79 -14.90 8.22 -11.13
CA GLU A 79 -13.73 7.75 -10.38
C GLU A 79 -13.08 8.89 -9.59
N LYS A 80 -13.02 10.10 -10.15
CA LYS A 80 -12.51 11.29 -9.45
C LYS A 80 -13.33 11.62 -8.20
N THR A 81 -14.65 11.43 -8.26
CA THR A 81 -15.54 11.65 -7.13
C THR A 81 -15.27 10.63 -6.02
N LYS A 82 -15.17 9.34 -6.36
CA LYS A 82 -14.81 8.26 -5.42
C LYS A 82 -13.42 8.47 -4.82
N ARG A 83 -12.44 8.90 -5.63
CA ARG A 83 -11.08 9.18 -5.18
C ARG A 83 -11.03 10.33 -4.19
N LYS A 84 -11.82 11.38 -4.43
CA LYS A 84 -11.96 12.49 -3.48
C LYS A 84 -12.59 12.03 -2.15
N GLN A 85 -13.64 11.20 -2.21
CA GLN A 85 -14.26 10.64 -1.00
C GLN A 85 -13.27 9.79 -0.20
N LEU A 86 -12.48 8.96 -0.88
CA LEU A 86 -11.41 8.18 -0.26
C LEU A 86 -10.37 9.08 0.43
N GLU A 87 -9.90 10.12 -0.26
CA GLU A 87 -8.92 11.06 0.31
C GLU A 87 -9.50 11.81 1.53
N ASP A 88 -10.75 12.24 1.47
CA ASP A 88 -11.44 12.90 2.58
C ASP A 88 -11.60 11.95 3.79
N ASN A 89 -11.85 10.65 3.55
CA ASN A 89 -11.92 9.63 4.62
C ASN A 89 -10.54 9.34 5.22
N LEU A 90 -9.50 9.20 4.40
CA LEU A 90 -8.13 9.03 4.87
C LEU A 90 -7.69 10.24 5.71
N ARG A 91 -8.00 11.47 5.27
CA ARG A 91 -7.70 12.67 6.05
C ARG A 91 -8.34 12.64 7.44
N LYS A 92 -9.62 12.26 7.53
CA LYS A 92 -10.33 12.11 8.83
C LYS A 92 -9.72 11.02 9.71
N ILE A 93 -9.34 9.89 9.12
CA ILE A 93 -8.69 8.79 9.85
C ILE A 93 -7.36 9.25 10.43
N PHE A 94 -6.51 9.89 9.62
CA PHE A 94 -5.21 10.38 10.08
C PHE A 94 -5.35 11.53 11.08
N GLU A 95 -6.38 12.37 10.97
CA GLU A 95 -6.74 13.35 12.00
C GLU A 95 -7.04 12.67 13.35
N ASN A 96 -7.82 11.60 13.35
CA ASN A 96 -8.14 10.85 14.56
C ASN A 96 -6.90 10.18 15.15
N ILE A 97 -6.10 9.50 14.32
CA ILE A 97 -4.82 8.89 14.74
C ILE A 97 -3.92 9.95 15.38
N TYR A 98 -3.80 11.13 14.77
CA TYR A 98 -3.01 12.23 15.32
C TYR A 98 -3.53 12.69 16.69
N LYS A 99 -4.85 12.84 16.86
CA LYS A 99 -5.48 13.22 18.14
C LYS A 99 -5.22 12.19 19.24
N GLU A 100 -5.36 10.90 18.93
CA GLU A 100 -5.08 9.81 19.88
C GLU A 100 -3.61 9.78 20.29
N LEU A 101 -2.70 9.85 19.32
CA LEU A 101 -1.26 9.90 19.56
C LEU A 101 -0.87 11.08 20.45
N LYS A 102 -1.50 12.25 20.26
CA LYS A 102 -1.26 13.43 21.10
C LYS A 102 -1.72 13.23 22.55
N ASN A 103 -2.78 12.45 22.78
CA ASN A 103 -3.27 12.13 24.11
C ASN A 103 -2.35 11.14 24.84
N GLU A 104 -1.78 10.17 24.13
CA GLU A 104 -0.93 9.11 24.71
C GLU A 104 0.53 9.54 24.96
N LYS A 105 1.17 10.24 24.01
CA LYS A 105 2.61 10.57 24.05
C LYS A 105 2.85 12.09 24.01
N LYS A 106 2.47 12.78 25.09
CA LYS A 106 2.61 14.23 25.23
C LYS A 106 4.06 14.69 24.96
N GLY A 107 4.22 15.63 24.02
CA GLY A 107 5.48 16.36 23.75
C GLY A 107 6.16 15.99 22.42
N GLU A 108 6.74 14.79 22.33
CA GLU A 108 7.63 14.42 21.20
C GLU A 108 6.90 14.31 19.85
N LEU A 109 5.72 13.70 19.84
CA LEU A 109 4.92 13.53 18.61
C LEU A 109 4.32 14.84 18.12
N GLN A 110 4.01 15.75 19.04
CA GLN A 110 3.49 17.06 18.69
C GLN A 110 4.55 17.89 17.96
N THR A 111 5.83 17.76 18.35
CA THR A 111 6.96 18.38 17.66
C THR A 111 7.22 17.73 16.29
N ARG A 112 7.21 16.39 16.20
CA ARG A 112 7.47 15.66 14.95
C ARG A 112 6.48 16.04 13.85
N TYR A 113 5.19 16.05 14.16
CA TYR A 113 4.13 16.31 13.17
C TYR A 113 3.56 17.74 13.24
N GLN A 114 4.28 18.69 13.85
CA GLN A 114 3.78 20.07 14.00
C GLN A 114 3.49 20.76 12.65
N LYS A 115 4.25 20.39 11.61
CA LYS A 115 4.23 21.01 10.28
C LYS A 115 3.46 20.21 9.23
N ASP A 116 2.73 19.17 9.65
CA ASP A 116 2.08 18.24 8.72
C ASP A 116 0.86 18.81 7.98
N GLY A 117 0.36 19.96 8.44
CA GLY A 117 -0.83 20.58 7.86
C GLY A 117 -2.08 19.71 8.03
N PRO A 118 -3.16 20.01 7.30
CA PRO A 118 -4.42 19.28 7.39
C PRO A 118 -4.35 17.89 6.75
N ASP A 119 -3.33 17.62 5.93
CA ASP A 119 -3.25 16.38 5.14
C ASP A 119 -2.39 15.29 5.81
N TYR A 120 -1.65 15.63 6.87
CA TYR A 120 -0.90 14.67 7.70
C TYR A 120 0.18 13.90 6.93
N TYR A 121 0.87 14.55 5.99
CA TYR A 121 1.78 13.85 5.08
C TYR A 121 2.90 13.08 5.78
N GLN A 122 3.61 13.64 6.78
CA GLN A 122 4.68 12.89 7.45
C GLN A 122 4.10 11.74 8.29
N LEU A 123 2.97 11.94 8.97
CA LEU A 123 2.29 10.88 9.70
C LEU A 123 1.86 9.73 8.78
N ARG A 124 1.38 10.04 7.57
CA ARG A 124 1.02 9.04 6.55
C ARG A 124 2.24 8.28 6.03
N GLU A 125 3.36 8.97 5.77
CA GLU A 125 4.64 8.34 5.39
C GLU A 125 5.15 7.39 6.48
N ASP A 126 5.19 7.85 7.73
CA ASP A 126 5.62 7.05 8.88
C ASP A 126 4.69 5.86 9.10
N TRP A 127 3.38 6.04 8.91
CA TRP A 127 2.42 4.94 8.98
C TRP A 127 2.65 3.91 7.88
N TRP A 128 2.90 4.35 6.64
CA TRP A 128 3.19 3.45 5.53
C TRP A 128 4.46 2.64 5.81
N GLU A 129 5.57 3.30 6.15
CA GLU A 129 6.84 2.63 6.43
C GLU A 129 6.71 1.58 7.54
N LEU A 130 5.95 1.89 8.61
CA LEU A 130 5.73 0.95 9.71
C LEU A 130 4.91 -0.29 9.31
N ASN A 131 4.04 -0.18 8.30
CA ASN A 131 3.04 -1.21 7.97
C ASN A 131 3.26 -1.88 6.61
N ARG A 132 4.15 -1.34 5.77
CA ARG A 132 4.37 -1.77 4.38
C ARG A 132 4.69 -3.27 4.25
N GLU A 133 5.40 -3.84 5.22
CA GLU A 133 5.69 -5.29 5.25
C GLU A 133 4.42 -6.14 5.38
N LYS A 134 3.47 -5.72 6.21
CA LYS A 134 2.19 -6.42 6.38
C LYS A 134 1.31 -6.29 5.14
N VAL A 135 1.31 -5.11 4.52
CA VAL A 135 0.61 -4.87 3.26
C VAL A 135 1.23 -5.70 2.12
N TRP A 136 2.55 -5.78 2.05
CA TRP A 136 3.26 -6.65 1.11
C TRP A 136 2.92 -8.12 1.32
N TYR A 137 2.87 -8.57 2.58
CA TYR A 137 2.41 -9.90 2.91
C TYR A 137 0.97 -10.12 2.40
N ALA A 138 0.06 -9.18 2.61
CA ALA A 138 -1.32 -9.34 2.17
C ALA A 138 -1.47 -9.44 0.64
N ILE A 139 -0.82 -8.55 -0.13
CA ILE A 139 -0.91 -8.55 -1.61
C ILE A 139 -0.28 -9.78 -2.25
N THR A 140 0.74 -10.36 -1.61
CA THR A 140 1.41 -11.56 -2.11
C THR A 140 0.82 -12.87 -1.60
N CYS A 141 -0.27 -12.84 -0.83
CA CYS A 141 -0.82 -14.02 -0.17
C CYS A 141 -1.18 -15.17 -1.15
N GLY A 142 -1.73 -14.79 -2.31
CA GLY A 142 -2.12 -15.70 -3.39
C GLY A 142 -0.98 -16.16 -4.31
N ALA A 143 0.16 -15.46 -4.33
CA ALA A 143 1.26 -15.76 -5.23
C ALA A 143 1.78 -17.20 -5.05
N GLY A 144 2.24 -17.81 -6.14
CA GLY A 144 2.75 -19.17 -6.18
C GLY A 144 4.08 -19.33 -5.45
N THR A 145 4.40 -20.56 -5.06
CA THR A 145 5.66 -20.87 -4.37
C THR A 145 6.88 -20.74 -5.30
N SER A 146 6.68 -20.89 -6.61
CA SER A 146 7.71 -20.67 -7.63
C SER A 146 7.87 -19.20 -8.04
N ASP A 147 6.95 -18.32 -7.65
CA ASP A 147 6.97 -16.93 -8.08
C ASP A 147 8.05 -16.16 -7.31
N LYS A 148 8.97 -15.57 -8.08
CA LYS A 148 10.10 -14.82 -7.57
C LYS A 148 10.15 -13.43 -8.15
N TYR A 149 10.54 -12.47 -7.32
CA TYR A 149 10.91 -11.15 -7.81
C TYR A 149 12.19 -11.26 -8.63
N PHE A 150 12.26 -10.54 -9.74
CA PHE A 150 13.31 -10.72 -10.74
C PHE A 150 14.68 -10.21 -10.33
N ARG A 151 14.71 -9.31 -9.34
CA ARG A 151 15.95 -8.79 -8.76
C ARG A 151 16.29 -9.55 -7.48
N GLN A 152 17.57 -9.80 -7.29
CA GLN A 152 18.11 -10.16 -5.98
C GLN A 152 18.06 -8.91 -5.09
N THR A 153 17.05 -8.84 -4.24
CA THR A 153 16.84 -7.71 -3.32
C THR A 153 16.81 -8.15 -1.86
N CYS A 154 16.66 -9.45 -1.60
CA CYS A 154 16.68 -10.01 -0.26
C CYS A 154 18.13 -10.09 0.28
N SER A 155 18.27 -10.11 1.61
CA SER A 155 19.57 -10.24 2.28
C SER A 155 20.59 -9.19 1.78
N LYS A 156 20.20 -7.91 1.76
CA LYS A 156 21.02 -6.80 1.21
C LYS A 156 21.41 -6.99 -0.26
N GLY A 157 20.48 -7.52 -1.06
CA GLY A 157 20.66 -7.71 -2.50
C GLY A 157 21.50 -8.93 -2.89
N THR A 158 21.71 -9.87 -1.98
CA THR A 158 22.52 -11.07 -2.24
C THR A 158 21.68 -12.30 -2.58
N THR A 159 20.38 -12.30 -2.26
CA THR A 159 19.50 -13.44 -2.46
C THR A 159 18.22 -13.06 -3.21
N ASN A 160 17.69 -14.04 -3.96
CA ASN A 160 16.36 -13.94 -4.55
C ASN A 160 15.29 -14.06 -3.46
N THR A 161 14.07 -13.62 -3.79
CA THR A 161 12.89 -14.03 -3.01
C THR A 161 12.75 -15.55 -3.00
N SER A 162 12.29 -16.10 -1.89
CA SER A 162 12.13 -17.54 -1.71
C SER A 162 10.85 -18.05 -2.39
N GLN A 163 9.70 -17.72 -1.80
CA GLN A 163 8.37 -18.15 -2.22
C GLN A 163 7.41 -16.97 -2.17
N LYS A 164 6.36 -16.99 -3.01
CA LYS A 164 5.29 -15.99 -3.01
C LYS A 164 5.81 -14.55 -3.13
N CYS A 165 6.85 -14.31 -3.92
CA CYS A 165 7.46 -12.99 -4.04
C CYS A 165 7.97 -12.38 -2.71
N ARG A 166 8.38 -13.19 -1.71
CA ARG A 166 8.82 -12.71 -0.39
C ARG A 166 10.27 -13.07 -0.07
N CYS A 167 10.91 -12.20 0.71
CA CYS A 167 12.14 -12.54 1.41
C CYS A 167 11.84 -13.45 2.61
N VAL A 168 12.80 -14.30 2.99
CA VAL A 168 12.64 -15.27 4.09
C VAL A 168 12.36 -14.57 5.43
N ILE A 169 12.99 -13.42 5.64
CA ILE A 169 12.88 -12.62 6.88
C ILE A 169 11.66 -11.70 6.91
N GLY A 170 10.84 -11.67 5.86
CA GLY A 170 9.63 -10.83 5.78
C GLY A 170 9.82 -9.49 5.05
N ASP A 171 11.07 -9.09 4.76
CA ASP A 171 11.38 -7.86 4.03
C ASP A 171 10.60 -7.75 2.70
N VAL A 172 10.18 -6.52 2.39
CA VAL A 172 9.62 -6.17 1.09
C VAL A 172 10.76 -6.12 0.05
N PRO A 173 10.73 -6.96 -0.99
CA PRO A 173 11.82 -7.06 -1.98
C PRO A 173 11.82 -5.92 -3.02
N THR A 174 10.96 -4.91 -2.85
CA THR A 174 10.83 -3.78 -3.78
C THR A 174 10.87 -2.45 -3.03
N TYR A 175 11.30 -1.42 -3.74
CA TYR A 175 11.30 -0.02 -3.31
C TYR A 175 10.48 0.84 -4.27
N PHE A 176 9.61 0.25 -5.09
CA PHE A 176 8.75 1.01 -6.01
C PHE A 176 7.84 1.98 -5.28
N ASP A 177 7.44 1.69 -4.06
CA ASP A 177 6.73 2.63 -3.19
C ASP A 177 7.56 3.87 -2.86
N TYR A 178 8.88 3.87 -3.05
CA TYR A 178 9.72 5.06 -2.90
C TYR A 178 10.12 5.70 -4.23
N VAL A 179 9.62 5.18 -5.36
CA VAL A 179 9.80 5.76 -6.69
C VAL A 179 8.59 6.64 -7.01
N PRO A 180 8.78 7.91 -7.44
CA PRO A 180 7.68 8.77 -7.87
C PRO A 180 6.78 8.09 -8.90
N GLN A 181 5.44 8.20 -8.76
CA GLN A 181 4.46 7.47 -9.58
C GLN A 181 4.69 7.60 -11.08
N TYR A 182 5.07 8.79 -11.55
CA TYR A 182 5.35 9.06 -12.96
C TYR A 182 6.50 8.23 -13.56
N LEU A 183 7.42 7.73 -12.73
CA LEU A 183 8.61 6.98 -13.16
C LEU A 183 8.46 5.45 -13.08
N ARG A 184 7.30 4.93 -12.65
CA ARG A 184 7.07 3.49 -12.41
C ARG A 184 6.51 2.75 -13.63
#